data_AF-A0A6I3LI37-F1
#
_entry.id   AF-A0A6I3LI37-F1
#
_cell.length_a   1.000
_cell.length_b   1.000
_cell.length_c   1.000
_cell.angle_alpha   90.00
_cell.angle_beta   90.00
_cell.angle_gamma   90.00
#
_symmetry.space_group_name_H-M   'P 1'
#
loop_
_entity.id
_entity.type
_entity.pdbx_description
1 polymer ?
#
loop_
_entity_poly.entity_id
_entity_poly.type
_entity_poly.pdbx_seq_one_letter_code
_entity_poly.pdbx_strand_id
1 'polypeptide(L)'
;VFASSAAVYGNPVFLPVTTDHPTMPESPYGLTKLTVERYLQMAYKFYQLPYSILRYSNVYGPRQDAKGEGGVVAIFADKIAERKAPVIFGDG
;
A
#
# COMPACT_ATOMS: atom_id res chain seq x y z
N VAL A 1 -0.30 4.74 16.04
CA VAL A 1 -0.94 4.58 14.70
C VAL A 1 0.14 4.23 13.69
N PHE A 2 -0.09 3.25 12.82
CA PHE A 2 0.89 2.76 11.85
C PHE A 2 0.33 2.81 10.41
N ALA A 3 1.15 3.30 9.48
CA ALA A 3 0.85 3.32 8.04
C ALA A 3 1.27 1.99 7.38
N SER A 4 0.29 1.10 7.24
CA SER A 4 0.38 -0.12 6.45
C SER A 4 -0.05 0.15 4.99
N SER A 5 -0.25 -0.91 4.21
CA SER A 5 -0.57 -0.83 2.78
C SER A 5 -1.59 -1.91 2.40
N ALA A 6 -2.42 -1.64 1.39
CA ALA A 6 -3.24 -2.65 0.74
C ALA A 6 -2.41 -3.79 0.11
N ALA A 7 -1.10 -3.58 -0.11
CA ALA A 7 -0.17 -4.62 -0.56
C ALA A 7 -0.09 -5.85 0.39
N VAL A 8 -0.56 -5.74 1.64
CA VAL A 8 -0.64 -6.89 2.55
C VAL A 8 -1.68 -7.92 2.12
N TYR A 9 -2.66 -7.54 1.30
CA TYR A 9 -3.70 -8.43 0.82
C TYR A 9 -3.22 -9.33 -0.34
N GLY A 10 -2.24 -8.87 -1.13
CA GLY A 10 -1.85 -9.54 -2.38
C GLY A 10 -2.95 -9.45 -3.43
N ASN A 11 -3.06 -10.47 -4.27
CA ASN A 11 -4.17 -10.60 -5.22
C ASN A 11 -5.50 -10.80 -4.47
N PRO A 12 -6.49 -9.90 -4.66
CA PRO A 12 -7.80 -10.05 -4.04
C PRO A 12 -8.49 -11.34 -4.44
N VAL A 13 -9.04 -12.06 -3.47
CA VAL A 13 -9.85 -13.27 -3.69
C VAL A 13 -11.30 -12.89 -3.98
N PHE A 14 -11.76 -11.76 -3.44
CA PHE A 14 -13.07 -11.18 -3.72
C PHE A 14 -13.04 -9.66 -3.61
N LEU A 15 -14.04 -9.01 -4.22
CA LEU A 15 -14.24 -7.57 -4.15
C LEU A 15 -15.61 -7.25 -3.52
N PRO A 16 -15.73 -6.16 -2.74
CA PRO A 16 -14.67 -5.25 -2.32
C PRO A 16 -13.72 -5.88 -1.29
N VAL A 17 -12.47 -5.40 -1.23
CA VAL A 17 -11.50 -5.84 -0.21
C VAL A 17 -11.90 -5.27 1.15
N THR A 18 -12.24 -6.14 2.09
CA THR A 18 -12.58 -5.77 3.47
C THR A 18 -11.38 -5.89 4.41
N THR A 19 -11.51 -5.44 5.65
CA THR A 19 -10.44 -5.60 6.67
C THR A 19 -10.18 -7.07 7.02
N ASP A 20 -11.18 -7.94 6.86
CA ASP A 20 -11.11 -9.38 7.13
C ASP A 20 -10.59 -10.19 5.94
N HIS A 21 -10.34 -9.54 4.79
CA HIS A 21 -9.76 -10.20 3.63
C HIS A 21 -8.41 -10.85 3.99
N PRO A 22 -8.09 -12.06 3.47
CA PRO A 22 -6.83 -12.72 3.76
C PRO A 22 -5.63 -11.84 3.38
N THR A 23 -4.60 -11.87 4.24
CA THR A 23 -3.35 -11.15 4.02
C THR A 23 -2.31 -12.09 3.40
N MET A 24 -2.18 -12.07 2.07
CA MET A 24 -1.27 -12.93 1.31
C MET A 24 -0.32 -12.07 0.45
N PRO A 25 0.65 -11.35 1.06
CA PRO A 25 1.49 -10.41 0.34
C PRO A 25 2.33 -11.11 -0.74
N GLU A 26 2.36 -10.53 -1.93
CA GLU A 26 3.09 -11.07 -3.10
C GLU A 26 4.41 -10.32 -3.36
N SER A 27 4.76 -9.38 -2.48
CA SER A 27 5.99 -8.60 -2.58
C SER A 27 6.71 -8.49 -1.24
N PRO A 28 8.05 -8.33 -1.24
CA PRO A 28 8.80 -8.01 -0.02
C PRO A 28 8.25 -6.78 0.71
N TYR A 29 7.84 -5.74 -0.03
CA TYR A 29 7.21 -4.55 0.53
C TYR A 29 5.93 -4.90 1.32
N GLY A 30 4.99 -5.62 0.70
CA GLY A 30 3.75 -6.06 1.36
C GLY A 30 4.03 -6.92 2.59
N LEU A 31 5.01 -7.81 2.50
CA LEU A 31 5.44 -8.66 3.62
C LEU A 31 5.98 -7.80 4.77
N THR A 32 6.83 -6.80 4.53
CA THR A 32 7.36 -5.94 5.60
C THR A 32 6.24 -5.22 6.36
N LYS A 33 5.20 -4.74 5.65
CA LYS A 33 4.04 -4.10 6.27
C LYS A 33 3.26 -5.06 7.13
N LEU A 34 2.97 -6.26 6.62
CA LEU A 34 2.27 -7.30 7.37
C LEU A 34 3.07 -7.74 8.61
N THR A 35 4.39 -7.86 8.51
CA THR A 35 5.25 -8.18 9.66
C THR A 35 5.09 -7.16 10.78
N VAL A 36 5.08 -5.86 10.48
CA VAL A 36 4.85 -4.82 11.49
C VAL A 36 3.45 -4.93 12.10
N GLU A 37 2.42 -5.23 11.31
CA GLU A 37 1.06 -5.47 11.84
C GLU A 37 1.04 -6.61 12.87
N ARG A 38 1.76 -7.71 12.61
CA ARG A 38 1.87 -8.83 13.55
C ARG A 38 2.63 -8.45 14.82
N TYR A 39 3.70 -7.67 14.70
CA TYR A 39 4.41 -7.17 15.88
C TYR A 39 3.54 -6.24 16.74
N LEU A 40 2.72 -5.39 16.14
CA LEU A 40 1.78 -4.55 16.87
C LEU A 40 0.74 -5.39 17.63
N GLN A 41 0.19 -6.43 16.98
CA GLN A 41 -0.71 -7.40 17.64
C GLN A 41 -0.03 -8.07 18.84
N MET A 42 1.22 -8.48 18.70
CA MET A 42 2.00 -9.05 19.81
C MET A 42 2.25 -8.03 20.92
N ALA A 43 2.62 -6.79 20.56
CA ALA A 43 2.88 -5.74 21.54
C ALA A 43 1.63 -5.42 22.38
N TYR A 44 0.45 -5.39 21.76
CA TYR A 44 -0.80 -5.27 22.51
C TYR A 44 -1.05 -6.49 23.42
N LYS A 45 -0.85 -7.71 22.91
CA LYS A 45 -1.04 -8.93 23.70
C LYS A 45 -0.16 -8.97 24.96
N PHE A 46 1.12 -8.62 24.84
CA PHE A 46 2.08 -8.74 25.95
C PHE A 46 2.18 -7.50 26.83
N TYR A 47 1.94 -6.31 26.27
CA TYR A 47 2.20 -5.04 26.97
C TYR A 47 0.99 -4.11 26.99
N GLN A 48 -0.17 -4.55 26.48
CA GLN A 48 -1.40 -3.74 26.39
C GLN A 48 -1.19 -2.39 25.67
N LEU A 49 -0.21 -2.33 24.76
CA LEU A 49 0.08 -1.14 23.97
C LEU A 49 -0.98 -0.96 22.87
N PRO A 50 -1.87 0.04 22.96
CA PRO A 50 -2.91 0.25 21.96
C PRO A 50 -2.32 0.70 20.62
N TYR A 51 -2.91 0.24 19.53
CA TYR A 51 -2.47 0.61 18.19
C TYR A 51 -3.66 0.72 17.23
N SER A 52 -3.40 1.35 16.08
CA SER A 52 -4.32 1.36 14.93
C SER A 52 -3.49 1.17 13.68
N ILE A 53 -3.95 0.28 12.80
CA ILE A 53 -3.32 -0.03 11.52
C ILE A 53 -4.16 0.62 10.43
N LEU A 54 -3.53 1.42 9.59
CA LEU A 54 -4.16 2.02 8.42
C LEU A 54 -3.58 1.37 7.16
N ARG A 55 -4.36 0.53 6.49
CA ARG A 55 -3.96 -0.10 5.21
C ARG A 55 -4.30 0.82 4.06
N TYR A 56 -3.36 1.68 3.67
CA TYR A 56 -3.56 2.64 2.60
C TYR A 56 -3.65 1.97 1.23
N SER A 57 -4.58 2.45 0.39
CA SER A 57 -4.74 2.02 -1.00
C SER A 57 -4.44 3.19 -1.93
N ASN A 58 -3.38 3.08 -2.73
CA ASN A 58 -3.00 4.00 -3.82
C ASN A 58 -3.21 5.49 -3.50
N VAL A 59 -2.64 5.95 -2.38
CA VAL A 59 -2.73 7.36 -1.96
C VAL A 59 -2.04 8.23 -3.00
N TYR A 60 -2.65 9.38 -3.32
CA TYR A 60 -2.08 10.37 -4.23
C TYR A 60 -2.40 11.79 -3.74
N GLY A 61 -1.62 12.76 -4.22
CA GLY A 61 -1.87 14.18 -3.95
C GLY A 61 -0.64 15.08 -4.06
N PRO A 62 -0.78 16.38 -3.75
CA PRO A 62 0.32 17.33 -3.80
C PRO A 62 1.52 16.87 -2.98
N ARG A 63 2.73 17.06 -3.55
CA ARG A 63 4.03 16.67 -2.96
C ARG A 63 4.32 15.15 -2.95
N GLN A 64 3.51 14.33 -3.59
CA GLN A 64 3.91 12.95 -3.88
C GLN A 64 5.08 12.97 -4.86
N ASP A 65 6.18 12.34 -4.48
CA ASP A 65 7.36 12.22 -5.35
C ASP A 65 7.11 11.19 -6.46
N ALA A 66 7.32 11.60 -7.71
CA ALA A 66 7.21 10.71 -8.87
C ALA A 66 8.40 9.75 -9.00
N LYS A 67 9.48 9.94 -8.25
CA LYS A 67 10.69 9.10 -8.32
C LYS A 67 10.63 7.86 -7.43
N GLY A 68 9.66 7.77 -6.53
CA GLY A 68 9.48 6.65 -5.59
C GLY A 68 8.58 5.52 -6.10
N GLU A 69 8.47 4.45 -5.31
CA GLU A 69 7.51 3.37 -5.57
C GLU A 69 6.06 3.83 -5.33
N GLY A 70 5.11 3.30 -6.13
CA GLY A 70 3.67 3.51 -5.92
C GLY A 70 3.10 4.87 -6.34
N GLY A 71 3.85 5.67 -7.11
CA GLY A 71 3.47 7.03 -7.52
C GLY A 71 2.86 7.16 -8.92
N VAL A 72 2.07 6.20 -9.41
CA VAL A 72 1.60 6.20 -10.82
C VAL A 72 0.92 7.52 -11.23
N VAL A 73 0.11 8.11 -10.36
CA VAL A 73 -0.56 9.39 -10.60
C VAL A 73 0.45 10.53 -10.76
N ALA A 74 1.45 10.61 -9.87
CA ALA A 74 2.50 11.62 -9.93
C ALA A 74 3.39 11.43 -11.18
N ILE A 75 3.79 10.19 -11.48
CA ILE A 75 4.58 9.84 -12.67
C ILE A 75 3.83 10.26 -13.95
N PHE A 76 2.53 9.97 -14.03
CA PHE A 76 1.73 10.30 -15.20
C PHE A 76 1.56 11.82 -15.33
N ALA A 77 1.29 12.53 -14.23
CA ALA A 77 1.20 13.98 -14.22
C ALA A 77 2.48 14.64 -14.74
N ASP A 78 3.66 14.19 -14.28
CA ASP A 78 4.96 14.69 -14.74
C ASP A 78 5.18 14.41 -16.24
N LYS A 79 4.88 13.19 -16.70
CA LYS A 79 4.99 12.85 -18.13
C LYS A 79 4.10 13.71 -19.01
N ILE A 80 2.85 13.92 -18.59
CA ILE A 80 1.90 14.77 -19.32
C ILE A 80 2.38 16.22 -19.35
N ALA A 81 2.88 16.76 -18.22
CA ALA A 81 3.46 18.11 -18.16
C ALA A 81 4.68 18.26 -19.10
N GLU A 82 5.48 17.21 -19.25
CA GLU A 82 6.61 17.15 -20.18
C GLU A 82 6.23 16.81 -21.64
N ARG A 83 4.93 16.65 -21.95
CA ARG A 83 4.43 16.19 -23.26
C ARG A 83 4.99 14.84 -23.70
N LYS A 84 5.25 13.95 -22.74
CA LYS A 84 5.67 12.57 -22.97
C LYS A 84 4.49 11.63 -22.72
N ALA A 85 4.42 10.54 -23.49
CA ALA A 85 3.43 9.50 -23.26
C ALA A 85 3.75 8.74 -21.95
N PRO A 86 2.77 8.56 -21.04
CA PRO A 86 2.90 7.63 -19.93
C PRO A 86 3.05 6.18 -20.42
N VAL A 87 3.71 5.36 -19.60
CA VAL A 87 3.86 3.92 -19.88
C VAL A 87 2.79 3.17 -19.12
N ILE A 88 2.07 2.32 -19.84
CA ILE A 88 1.06 1.41 -19.31
C ILE A 88 1.68 0.02 -19.19
N PHE A 89 1.54 -0.60 -18.02
CA PHE A 89 1.97 -1.97 -17.79
C PHE A 89 0.76 -2.91 -17.82
N GLY A 90 0.68 -3.78 -18.82
CA GLY A 90 -0.46 -4.69 -19.02
C GLY A 90 -1.45 -4.16 -20.07
N ASP A 91 -2.73 -4.39 -19.86
CA ASP A 91 -3.83 -4.06 -20.76
C ASP A 91 -4.65 -2.83 -20.33
N GLY A 92 -4.21 -2.13 -19.27
CA GLY A 92 -4.85 -0.93 -18.72
C GLY A 92 -3.95 0.29 -18.63
#